data_AF-A0A958H842-F1
#
_entry.id   AF-A0A958H842-F1
#
_cell.length_a   1.000
_cell.length_b   1.000
_cell.length_c   1.000
_cell.angle_alpha   90.00
_cell.angle_beta   90.00
_cell.angle_gamma   90.00
#
_symmetry.space_group_name_H-M   'P 1'
#
loop_
_entity.id
_entity.type
_entity.pdbx_description
1 polymer ?
#
loop_
_entity_poly.entity_id
_entity_poly.type
_entity_poly.pdbx_seq_one_letter_code
_entity_poly.pdbx_strand_id
1 'polypeptide(L)'
;MKKLFFLVLLAGLFLGAAAFAFAVWADGHVAARAAGRVYDNIDEIPKRDVALVLGTSKYANGRLNSFYTSRIRAAAALYNAGKVDGILVSGDNGREDYNEPA
;
A
#
# COMPACT_ATOMS: atom_id res chain seq x y z
N MET A 1 36.65 -32.88 2.18
CA MET A 1 35.60 -32.48 1.20
C MET A 1 34.18 -32.60 1.76
N LYS A 2 33.72 -33.77 2.26
CA LYS A 2 32.35 -33.95 2.80
C LYS A 2 31.98 -33.03 3.98
N LYS A 3 32.92 -32.77 4.91
CA LYS A 3 32.70 -31.84 6.04
C LYS A 3 32.49 -30.39 5.59
N LEU A 4 33.28 -29.92 4.62
CA LEU A 4 33.16 -28.58 4.05
C LEU A 4 31.82 -28.43 3.32
N PHE A 5 31.42 -29.44 2.54
CA PHE A 5 30.11 -29.47 1.89
C PHE A 5 28.95 -29.37 2.90
N PHE A 6 29.02 -30.11 4.01
CA PHE A 6 28.01 -30.05 5.07
C PHE A 6 27.95 -28.69 5.78
N LEU A 7 29.11 -28.07 6.03
CA LEU A 7 29.18 -26.72 6.60
C LEU A 7 28.57 -25.66 5.68
N VAL A 8 28.82 -25.76 4.37
CA VAL A 8 28.22 -24.85 3.37
C VAL A 8 26.71 -25.02 3.31
N LEU A 9 26.19 -26.26 3.37
CA LEU A 9 24.75 -26.50 3.43
C LEU A 9 24.10 -25.93 4.70
N LEU A 10 24.73 -26.11 5.86
CA LEU A 10 24.27 -25.55 7.13
C LEU A 10 24.26 -24.02 7.11
N ALA A 11 25.32 -23.40 6.58
CA ALA A 11 25.39 -21.95 6.43
C ALA A 11 24.30 -21.43 5.49
N GLY A 12 24.06 -22.12 4.36
CA GLY A 12 22.97 -21.79 3.44
C GLY A 12 21.59 -21.88 4.09
N LEU A 13 21.33 -22.97 4.84
CA LEU A 13 20.07 -23.13 5.58
C LEU A 13 19.89 -22.04 6.64
N PHE A 14 20.95 -21.70 7.38
CA PHE A 14 20.92 -20.64 8.37
C PHE A 14 20.63 -19.27 7.75
N LEU A 15 21.29 -18.93 6.64
CA LEU A 15 21.03 -17.70 5.91
C LEU A 15 19.60 -17.64 5.37
N GLY A 16 19.10 -18.75 4.83
CA GLY A 16 17.70 -18.86 4.39
C GLY A 16 16.72 -18.65 5.54
N ALA A 17 16.96 -19.29 6.69
CA ALA A 17 16.13 -19.13 7.89
C ALA A 17 16.19 -17.69 8.44
N ALA A 18 17.36 -17.06 8.45
CA ALA A 18 17.53 -15.68 8.88
C ALA A 18 16.80 -14.70 7.95
N ALA A 19 16.90 -14.88 6.62
CA ALA A 19 16.19 -14.05 5.65
C ALA A 19 14.66 -14.21 5.79
N PHE A 20 14.17 -15.43 6.00
CA PHE A 20 12.76 -15.68 6.25
C PHE A 20 12.28 -15.03 7.56
N ALA A 21 13.03 -15.22 8.65
CA ALA A 21 12.73 -14.59 9.93
C ALA A 21 12.71 -13.05 9.82
N PHE A 22 13.65 -12.47 9.06
CA PHE A 22 13.67 -11.04 8.80
C PHE A 22 12.45 -10.57 8.01
N ALA A 23 12.02 -11.31 6.97
CA ALA A 23 10.82 -10.97 6.21
C ALA A 23 9.54 -10.97 7.08
N VAL A 24 9.38 -11.99 7.93
CA VAL A 24 8.26 -12.07 8.89
C VAL A 24 8.33 -10.93 9.91
N TRP A 25 9.51 -10.62 10.42
CA TRP A 25 9.71 -9.50 11.34
C TRP A 25 9.37 -8.15 10.66
N ALA A 26 9.82 -7.93 9.43
CA ALA A 26 9.59 -6.69 8.69
C ALA A 26 8.09 -6.46 8.44
N ASP A 27 7.36 -7.49 8.01
CA ASP A 27 5.91 -7.43 7.82
C ASP A 27 5.19 -7.11 9.13
N GLY A 28 5.48 -7.85 10.20
CA GLY A 28 4.92 -7.60 11.53
C GLY A 28 5.26 -6.20 12.07
N HIS A 29 6.47 -5.70 11.79
CA HIS A 29 6.89 -4.36 12.18
C HIS A 29 6.08 -3.27 11.47
N VAL A 30 5.85 -3.41 10.16
CA VAL A 30 5.02 -2.48 9.40
C VAL A 30 3.58 -2.51 9.90
N ALA A 31 3.00 -3.71 10.11
CA ALA A 31 1.65 -3.86 10.63
C ALA A 31 1.48 -3.20 12.00
N ALA A 32 2.42 -3.44 12.92
CA ALA A 32 2.39 -2.83 14.26
C ALA A 32 2.50 -1.31 14.20
N ARG A 33 3.26 -0.75 13.25
CA ARG A 33 3.38 0.70 13.05
C ARG A 33 2.17 1.30 12.34
N ALA A 34 1.43 0.53 11.55
CA ALA A 34 0.19 0.97 10.91
C ALA A 34 -1.04 0.84 11.83
N ALA A 35 -0.95 0.05 12.92
CA ALA A 35 -2.04 -0.18 13.86
C ALA A 35 -2.69 1.13 14.36
N GLY A 36 -4.03 1.19 14.31
CA GLY A 36 -4.82 2.38 14.68
C GLY A 36 -4.82 3.51 13.65
N ARG A 37 -4.18 3.33 12.48
CA ARG A 37 -4.16 4.31 11.38
C ARG A 37 -4.84 3.80 10.10
N VAL A 38 -5.29 2.56 10.11
CA VAL A 38 -6.04 1.90 9.03
C VAL A 38 -7.44 1.59 9.56
N TYR A 39 -8.46 1.88 8.75
CA TYR A 39 -9.85 1.80 9.15
C TYR A 39 -10.63 1.02 8.09
N ASP A 40 -11.45 0.07 8.54
CA ASP A 40 -12.37 -0.69 7.69
C ASP A 40 -13.83 -0.23 7.84
N ASN A 41 -14.12 0.52 8.90
CA ASN A 41 -15.43 1.10 9.18
C ASN A 41 -15.36 2.63 9.04
N ILE A 42 -16.27 3.19 8.24
CA ILE A 42 -16.30 4.64 7.98
C ILE A 42 -16.62 5.45 9.24
N ASP A 43 -17.43 4.91 10.16
CA ASP A 43 -17.87 5.63 11.35
C ASP A 43 -16.71 5.88 12.32
N GLU A 44 -15.73 4.98 12.35
CA GLU A 44 -14.53 5.06 13.18
C GLU A 44 -13.49 6.06 12.65
N ILE A 45 -13.64 6.51 11.40
CA ILE A 45 -12.71 7.45 10.78
C ILE A 45 -12.92 8.85 11.38
N PRO A 46 -11.88 9.49 11.93
CA PRO A 46 -11.99 10.86 12.44
C PRO A 46 -12.14 11.87 11.30
N LYS A 47 -12.86 12.97 11.53
CA LYS A 47 -12.97 14.06 10.55
C LYS A 47 -11.59 14.66 10.25
N ARG A 48 -11.33 14.98 8.98
CA ARG A 48 -10.13 15.68 8.48
C ARG A 48 -10.52 16.68 7.40
N ASP A 49 -9.72 17.71 7.19
CA ASP A 49 -10.05 18.74 6.18
C ASP A 49 -9.88 18.17 4.76
N VAL A 50 -8.82 17.41 4.51
CA VAL A 50 -8.48 16.89 3.18
C VAL A 50 -8.06 15.42 3.25
N ALA A 51 -8.55 14.60 2.31
CA ALA A 51 -8.02 13.26 2.02
C ALA A 51 -7.04 13.31 0.84
N LEU A 52 -5.89 12.61 0.95
CA LEU A 52 -4.99 12.38 -0.16
C LEU A 52 -5.31 11.03 -0.83
N VAL A 53 -5.58 11.05 -2.13
CA VAL A 53 -5.78 9.85 -2.95
C VAL A 53 -4.57 9.67 -3.84
N LEU A 54 -3.78 8.63 -3.55
CA LEU A 54 -2.62 8.30 -4.35
C LEU A 54 -3.05 7.71 -5.71
N GLY A 55 -2.60 8.35 -6.78
CA GLY A 55 -2.85 7.94 -8.16
C GLY A 55 -2.37 6.53 -8.47
N THR A 56 -3.03 5.92 -9.46
CA THR A 56 -2.64 4.64 -10.07
C THR A 56 -3.31 4.53 -11.43
N SER A 57 -2.80 3.66 -12.30
CA SER A 57 -3.39 3.45 -13.61
C SER A 57 -4.84 2.97 -13.48
N LYS A 58 -5.74 3.58 -14.26
CA LYS A 58 -7.16 3.16 -14.34
C LYS A 58 -7.29 1.71 -14.83
N TYR A 59 -6.41 1.32 -15.76
CA TYR A 59 -6.37 -0.02 -16.31
C TYR A 59 -5.02 -0.69 -16.05
N ALA A 60 -5.05 -1.99 -15.81
CA ALA A 60 -3.89 -2.87 -15.73
C ALA A 60 -4.18 -4.11 -16.57
N ASN A 61 -3.31 -4.43 -17.54
CA ASN A 61 -3.48 -5.57 -18.45
C ASN A 61 -4.84 -5.57 -19.19
N GLY A 62 -5.29 -4.40 -19.66
CA GLY A 62 -6.55 -4.23 -20.39
C GLY A 62 -7.83 -4.37 -19.53
N ARG A 63 -7.69 -4.54 -18.21
CA ARG A 63 -8.81 -4.64 -17.26
C ARG A 63 -8.81 -3.48 -16.30
N LEU A 64 -9.97 -3.14 -15.76
CA LEU A 64 -10.09 -2.11 -14.73
C LEU A 64 -9.25 -2.52 -13.51
N ASN A 65 -8.40 -1.60 -13.04
CA ASN A 65 -7.53 -1.85 -11.91
C ASN A 65 -8.36 -1.83 -10.61
N SER A 66 -8.25 -2.90 -9.82
CA SER A 66 -8.92 -3.01 -8.53
C SER A 66 -8.41 -1.96 -7.53
N PHE A 67 -7.13 -1.60 -7.58
CA PHE A 67 -6.56 -0.54 -6.74
C PHE A 67 -7.14 0.82 -7.10
N TYR A 68 -7.27 1.13 -8.40
CA TYR A 68 -7.92 2.35 -8.86
C TYR A 68 -9.35 2.43 -8.34
N THR A 69 -10.13 1.38 -8.61
CA THR A 69 -11.56 1.31 -8.25
C THR A 69 -11.77 1.45 -6.75
N SER A 70 -10.97 0.75 -5.95
CA SER A 70 -11.10 0.77 -4.48
C SER A 70 -10.76 2.15 -3.91
N ARG A 71 -9.73 2.81 -4.44
CA ARG A 71 -9.34 4.17 -4.01
C ARG A 71 -10.41 5.20 -4.31
N ILE A 72 -10.96 5.19 -5.52
CA ILE A 72 -12.04 6.11 -5.91
C ILE A 72 -13.28 5.88 -5.04
N ARG A 73 -13.67 4.62 -4.79
CA ARG A 73 -14.81 4.28 -3.93
C ARG A 73 -14.60 4.75 -2.49
N ALA A 74 -13.42 4.51 -1.92
CA ALA A 74 -13.11 4.96 -0.56
C ALA A 74 -13.14 6.50 -0.45
N ALA A 75 -12.55 7.21 -1.42
CA ALA A 75 -12.56 8.66 -1.45
C ALA A 75 -13.99 9.22 -1.52
N ALA A 76 -14.82 8.68 -2.42
CA ALA A 76 -16.23 9.06 -2.54
C ALA A 76 -17.01 8.79 -1.26
N ALA A 77 -16.78 7.63 -0.61
CA ALA A 77 -17.44 7.31 0.65
C ALA A 77 -17.06 8.30 1.76
N LEU A 78 -15.77 8.63 1.91
CA LEU A 78 -15.30 9.61 2.89
C LEU A 78 -15.92 10.99 2.70
N TYR A 79 -15.96 11.48 1.46
CA TYR A 79 -16.54 12.78 1.14
C TYR A 79 -18.05 12.80 1.39
N ASN A 80 -18.78 11.78 0.90
CA ASN A 80 -20.23 11.69 1.08
C ASN A 80 -20.65 11.53 2.54
N ALA A 81 -19.82 10.90 3.37
CA ALA A 81 -20.05 10.78 4.82
C ALA A 81 -19.61 12.03 5.61
N GLY A 82 -19.13 13.09 4.95
CA GLY A 82 -18.64 14.31 5.61
C GLY A 82 -17.38 14.09 6.47
N LYS A 83 -16.67 12.98 6.24
CA LYS A 83 -15.42 12.66 6.96
C LYS A 83 -14.26 13.52 6.45
N VAL A 84 -14.34 13.97 5.20
CA VAL A 84 -13.43 14.97 4.64
C VAL A 84 -14.14 16.08 3.91
N ASP A 85 -13.60 17.30 3.99
CA ASP A 85 -14.17 18.49 3.33
C ASP A 85 -13.64 18.63 1.88
N GLY A 86 -12.48 18.03 1.59
CA GLY A 86 -11.88 18.01 0.25
C GLY A 86 -11.08 16.75 -0.04
N ILE A 87 -10.82 16.52 -1.33
CA ILE A 87 -9.98 15.42 -1.81
C ILE A 87 -8.86 16.01 -2.67
N LEU A 88 -7.61 15.73 -2.30
CA LEU A 88 -6.43 15.96 -3.12
C LEU A 88 -6.06 14.65 -3.83
N VAL A 89 -6.03 14.65 -5.14
CA VAL A 89 -5.63 13.48 -5.93
C VAL A 89 -4.21 13.72 -6.43
N SER A 90 -3.28 12.80 -6.15
CA SER A 90 -1.92 12.88 -6.69
C SER A 90 -1.83 12.06 -7.98
N GLY A 91 -1.77 12.73 -9.12
CA GLY A 91 -1.55 12.14 -10.44
C GLY A 91 -0.13 12.39 -10.95
N ASP A 92 0.21 11.71 -12.05
CA ASP A 92 1.28 12.13 -12.94
C ASP A 92 0.61 12.83 -14.13
N ASN A 93 1.04 14.06 -14.44
CA ASN A 93 0.61 14.86 -15.58
C ASN A 93 1.36 14.48 -16.88
N GLY A 94 2.02 13.32 -16.91
CA GLY A 94 2.90 12.87 -17.99
C GLY A 94 2.26 12.59 -19.36
N ARG A 95 0.99 12.95 -19.60
CA ARG A 95 0.36 12.89 -20.94
C ARG A 95 -0.38 14.19 -21.26
N GLU A 96 -0.20 14.70 -22.48
CA GLU A 96 -0.80 15.97 -22.97
C GLU A 96 -2.33 16.00 -22.94
N ASP A 97 -2.99 14.84 -22.88
CA ASP A 97 -4.46 14.75 -22.82
C ASP A 97 -5.01 14.85 -21.38
N TYR A 98 -4.15 15.06 -20.38
CA TYR A 98 -4.52 15.12 -18.97
C TYR A 98 -4.35 16.54 -18.40
N ASN A 99 -5.45 17.13 -17.97
CA ASN A 99 -5.54 18.51 -17.49
C ASN A 99 -5.66 18.55 -15.96
N GLU A 100 -4.60 18.19 -15.22
CA GLU A 100 -4.47 18.60 -13.82
C GLU A 100 -3.70 19.94 -13.74
N PRO A 101 -4.07 20.86 -12.83
CA PRO A 101 -3.34 22.12 -12.64
C PRO A 101 -1.86 21.85 -12.30
N ALA A 102 -0.95 22.59 -12.94
CA ALA A 102 0.47 22.62 -12.59
C ALA A 102 0.72 23.37 -11.29
#